data_AF-A0A1G3CHX6-F1
#
_entry.id   AF-A0A1G3CHX6-F1
#
_cell.length_a   1.000
_cell.length_b   1.000
_cell.length_c   1.000
_cell.angle_alpha   90.00
_cell.angle_beta   90.00
_cell.angle_gamma   90.00
#
_symmetry.space_group_name_H-M   'P 1'
#
loop_
_entity.id
_entity.type
_entity.pdbx_description
1 polymer ?
#
loop_
_entity_poly.entity_id
_entity_poly.type
_entity_poly.pdbx_seq_one_letter_code
_entity_poly.pdbx_strand_id
1 'polypeptide(L)'
;MEYTSKLWGKGRVSGEIIAGIEPIEDTLKAIDYITSVGAFPTICVFRPTLGTEMEDYPSPKYDDMAKIFRRMYEALIKNNIPIGIAPNIHVSLVVQPTEGKYFIEQKTFGYYKYQLKLSLLKMIYRPLFRLKIMRRK
;
A
#
# COMPACT_ATOMS: atom_id res chain seq x y z
N MET A 1 2.22 -15.53 -2.91
CA MET A 1 1.44 -14.70 -1.95
C MET A 1 -0.04 -15.11 -1.84
N GLU A 2 -0.63 -15.76 -2.86
CA GLU A 2 -2.03 -16.23 -2.81
C GLU A 2 -2.31 -17.12 -1.59
N TYR A 3 -1.46 -18.13 -1.37
CA TYR A 3 -1.55 -19.03 -0.22
C TYR A 3 -1.54 -18.27 1.12
N THR A 4 -0.58 -17.36 1.30
CA THR A 4 -0.43 -16.60 2.55
C THR A 4 -1.57 -15.61 2.74
N SER A 5 -2.03 -14.95 1.67
CA SER A 5 -3.17 -14.05 1.73
C SER A 5 -4.46 -14.79 2.11
N LYS A 6 -4.66 -16.00 1.60
CA LYS A 6 -5.79 -16.87 1.98
C LYS A 6 -5.68 -17.32 3.44
N LEU A 7 -4.49 -17.69 3.89
CA LEU A 7 -4.25 -18.17 5.26
C LEU A 7 -4.46 -17.06 6.31
N TRP A 8 -3.93 -15.86 6.05
CA TRP A 8 -3.92 -14.78 7.04
C TRP A 8 -5.10 -13.81 6.90
N GLY A 9 -5.75 -13.78 5.74
CA GLY A 9 -6.84 -12.86 5.41
C GLY A 9 -6.35 -11.55 4.80
N LYS A 10 -7.30 -10.80 4.21
CA LYS A 10 -7.03 -9.57 3.46
C LYS A 10 -6.31 -8.50 4.28
N GLY A 11 -5.36 -7.81 3.66
CA GLY A 11 -4.63 -6.68 4.26
C GLY A 11 -3.58 -7.07 5.30
N ARG A 12 -3.17 -8.35 5.34
CA ARG A 12 -2.16 -8.86 6.28
C ARG A 12 -0.86 -9.32 5.62
N VAL A 13 -0.86 -9.44 4.30
CA VAL A 13 0.32 -9.78 3.49
C VAL A 13 0.69 -8.56 2.66
N SER A 14 1.97 -8.19 2.71
CA SER A 14 2.55 -7.13 1.88
C SER A 14 3.17 -7.73 0.64
N GLY A 15 2.96 -7.11 -0.52
CA GLY A 15 3.74 -7.36 -1.73
C GLY A 15 4.58 -6.14 -2.04
N GLU A 16 5.89 -6.27 -2.05
CA GLU A 16 6.81 -5.16 -2.33
C GLU A 16 7.10 -5.04 -3.83
N ILE A 17 7.10 -3.80 -4.33
CA ILE A 17 7.46 -3.45 -5.70
C ILE A 17 8.50 -2.33 -5.65
N ILE A 18 9.53 -2.41 -6.49
CA ILE A 18 10.44 -1.30 -6.75
C ILE A 18 9.93 -0.57 -7.99
N ALA A 19 9.60 0.72 -7.87
CA ALA A 19 9.11 1.52 -8.98
C ALA A 19 10.23 2.38 -9.56
N GLY A 20 10.35 2.39 -10.89
CA GLY A 20 11.33 3.22 -11.62
C GLY A 20 12.45 2.44 -12.32
N ILE A 21 12.48 1.10 -12.19
CA ILE A 21 13.38 0.24 -12.95
C ILE A 21 12.65 -0.34 -14.17
N GLU A 22 11.51 -1.00 -13.93
CA GLU A 22 10.66 -1.55 -14.98
C GLU A 22 9.71 -0.49 -15.59
N PRO A 23 9.17 -0.74 -16.80
CA PRO A 23 8.09 0.07 -17.35
C PRO A 23 6.91 0.24 -16.38
N ILE A 24 6.29 1.41 -16.41
CA ILE A 24 5.18 1.75 -15.52
C ILE A 24 4.02 0.75 -15.66
N GLU A 25 3.75 0.27 -16.86
CA GLU A 25 2.66 -0.67 -17.16
C GLU A 25 2.80 -1.95 -16.34
N ASP A 26 4.02 -2.44 -16.14
CA ASP A 26 4.29 -3.66 -15.39
C ASP A 26 4.14 -3.43 -13.88
N THR A 27 4.51 -2.24 -13.40
CA THR A 27 4.22 -1.83 -12.01
C THR A 27 2.71 -1.76 -11.75
N LEU A 28 1.93 -1.21 -12.69
CA LEU A 28 0.47 -1.13 -12.57
C LEU A 28 -0.18 -2.52 -12.60
N LYS A 29 0.29 -3.43 -13.46
CA LYS A 29 -0.16 -4.84 -13.47
C LYS A 29 0.17 -5.55 -12.16
N ALA A 30 1.37 -5.32 -11.61
CA ALA A 30 1.77 -5.91 -10.34
C ALA A 30 0.86 -5.44 -9.19
N ILE A 31 0.55 -4.14 -9.12
CA ILE A 31 -0.41 -3.58 -8.16
C ILE A 31 -1.78 -4.27 -8.28
N ASP A 32 -2.29 -4.41 -9.50
CA ASP A 32 -3.58 -5.03 -9.74
C ASP A 32 -3.60 -6.51 -9.32
N TYR A 33 -2.53 -7.25 -9.64
CA TYR A 33 -2.38 -8.63 -9.20
C TYR A 33 -2.33 -8.75 -7.67
N ILE A 34 -1.44 -8.01 -7.00
CA ILE A 34 -1.26 -8.06 -5.54
C ILE A 34 -2.57 -7.76 -4.81
N THR A 35 -3.29 -6.72 -5.25
CA THR A 35 -4.57 -6.36 -4.62
C THR A 35 -5.68 -7.35 -4.92
N SER A 36 -5.69 -7.97 -6.11
CA SER A 36 -6.69 -8.98 -6.49
C SER A 36 -6.63 -10.21 -5.58
N VAL A 37 -5.44 -10.59 -5.13
CA VAL A 37 -5.23 -11.76 -4.26
C VAL A 37 -5.43 -11.43 -2.77
N GLY A 38 -5.80 -10.19 -2.41
CA GLY A 38 -6.09 -9.78 -1.03
C GLY A 38 -4.91 -9.19 -0.25
N ALA A 39 -3.72 -9.12 -0.86
CA ALA A 39 -2.55 -8.46 -0.29
C ALA A 39 -2.61 -6.94 -0.52
N PHE A 40 -1.76 -6.19 0.17
CA PHE A 40 -1.58 -4.76 -0.10
C PHE A 40 -0.20 -4.52 -0.72
N PRO A 41 -0.07 -3.67 -1.75
CA PRO A 41 1.22 -3.32 -2.31
C PRO A 41 1.96 -2.32 -1.41
N THR A 42 3.27 -2.46 -1.29
CA THR A 42 4.19 -1.42 -0.81
C THR A 42 5.12 -1.04 -1.95
N ILE A 43 5.20 0.27 -2.23
CA ILE A 43 5.98 0.78 -3.37
C ILE A 43 7.24 1.44 -2.84
N CYS A 44 8.38 0.87 -3.18
CA CYS A 44 9.71 1.43 -2.96
C CYS A 44 10.10 2.26 -4.19
N VAL A 45 10.32 3.56 -4.02
CA VAL A 45 10.77 4.41 -5.13
C VAL A 45 12.25 4.15 -5.37
N PHE A 46 12.61 3.74 -6.58
CA PHE A 46 14.00 3.50 -6.95
C PHE A 46 14.79 4.81 -6.85
N ARG A 47 15.94 4.74 -6.16
CA ARG A 47 16.88 5.84 -6.04
C ARG A 47 18.29 5.30 -6.29
N PRO A 48 18.95 5.73 -7.38
CA PRO A 48 20.36 5.43 -7.63
C PRO A 48 21.22 5.86 -6.44
N THR A 49 22.21 5.03 -6.09
CA THR A 49 23.16 5.31 -5.01
C THR A 49 24.58 5.13 -5.51
N LEU A 50 25.49 6.03 -5.10
CA LEU A 50 26.89 6.00 -5.49
C LEU A 50 27.55 4.65 -5.15
N GLY A 51 28.34 4.11 -6.07
CA GLY A 51 29.05 2.85 -5.92
C GLY A 51 28.19 1.61 -6.14
N THR A 52 26.97 1.75 -6.69
CA THR A 52 26.14 0.62 -7.11
C THR A 52 26.17 0.45 -8.62
N GLU A 53 25.87 -0.76 -9.11
CA GLU A 53 25.82 -1.03 -10.56
C GLU A 53 24.84 -0.12 -11.32
N MET A 54 23.85 0.41 -10.63
CA MET A 54 22.82 1.29 -11.18
C MET A 54 22.99 2.75 -10.72
N GLU A 55 24.21 3.18 -10.42
CA GLU A 55 24.47 4.56 -9.95
C GLU A 55 24.09 5.64 -10.99
N ASP A 56 24.29 5.36 -12.28
CA ASP A 56 23.99 6.27 -13.39
C ASP A 56 22.54 6.14 -13.91
N TYR A 57 21.76 5.24 -13.34
CA TYR A 57 20.38 5.00 -13.78
C TYR A 57 19.50 6.22 -13.43
N PRO A 58 18.49 6.58 -14.23
CA PRO A 58 17.64 7.72 -13.89
C PRO A 58 16.73 7.39 -12.69
N SER A 59 16.49 8.40 -11.85
CA SER A 59 15.39 8.33 -10.88
C SER A 59 14.03 8.42 -11.61
N PRO A 60 12.98 7.75 -11.11
CA PRO A 60 11.66 7.81 -11.72
C PRO A 60 11.09 9.23 -11.73
N LYS A 61 10.32 9.55 -12.78
CA LYS A 61 9.63 10.84 -12.89
C LYS A 61 8.51 10.96 -11.87
N TYR A 62 8.30 12.18 -11.38
CA TYR A 62 7.21 12.48 -10.44
C TYR A 62 5.83 12.06 -10.97
N ASP A 63 5.52 12.39 -12.22
CA ASP A 63 4.20 12.11 -12.82
C ASP A 63 3.90 10.61 -12.85
N ASP A 64 4.93 9.79 -13.09
CA ASP A 64 4.80 8.33 -13.09
C ASP A 64 4.57 7.81 -11.67
N MET A 65 5.28 8.35 -10.68
CA MET A 65 5.06 7.98 -9.27
C MET A 65 3.66 8.37 -8.81
N ALA A 66 3.18 9.57 -9.15
CA ALA A 66 1.83 10.01 -8.82
C ALA A 66 0.76 9.08 -9.40
N LYS A 67 0.92 8.64 -10.65
CA LYS A 67 0.03 7.65 -11.30
C LYS A 67 0.08 6.30 -10.58
N ILE A 68 1.26 5.81 -10.22
CA ILE A 68 1.44 4.53 -9.53
C ILE A 68 0.77 4.54 -8.15
N PHE A 69 1.01 5.57 -7.33
CA PHE A 69 0.39 5.69 -6.01
C PHE A 69 -1.13 5.88 -6.08
N ARG A 70 -1.63 6.61 -7.09
CA ARG A 70 -3.06 6.71 -7.39
C ARG A 70 -3.65 5.33 -7.69
N ARG A 71 -3.05 4.60 -8.63
CA ARG A 71 -3.53 3.27 -9.03
C ARG A 71 -3.54 2.30 -7.85
N MET A 72 -2.49 2.31 -7.03
CA MET A 72 -2.41 1.52 -5.81
C MET A 72 -3.63 1.77 -4.92
N TYR A 73 -3.94 3.04 -4.63
CA TYR A 73 -5.06 3.35 -3.75
C TYR A 73 -6.41 2.98 -4.34
N GLU A 74 -6.62 3.24 -5.63
CA GLU A 74 -7.83 2.84 -6.35
C GLU A 74 -8.04 1.31 -6.32
N ALA A 75 -6.97 0.55 -6.53
CA ALA A 75 -7.00 -0.91 -6.50
C ALA A 75 -7.30 -1.45 -5.09
N LEU A 76 -6.79 -0.81 -4.04
CA LEU A 76 -7.11 -1.13 -2.64
C LEU A 76 -8.59 -0.87 -2.31
N ILE A 77 -9.16 0.24 -2.79
CA ILE A 77 -10.60 0.53 -2.67
C ILE A 77 -11.40 -0.54 -3.41
N LYS A 78 -11.07 -0.81 -4.68
CA LYS A 78 -11.76 -1.76 -5.55
C LYS A 78 -11.82 -3.15 -4.93
N ASN A 79 -10.72 -3.64 -4.38
CA ASN A 79 -10.61 -4.97 -3.77
C ASN A 79 -11.00 -5.01 -2.28
N ASN A 80 -11.39 -3.86 -1.72
CA ASN A 80 -11.84 -3.67 -0.35
C ASN A 80 -10.82 -4.15 0.69
N ILE A 81 -9.54 -3.88 0.43
CA ILE A 81 -8.41 -4.32 1.27
C ILE A 81 -8.31 -3.41 2.49
N PRO A 82 -8.34 -3.93 3.72
CA PRO A 82 -8.22 -3.11 4.91
C PRO A 82 -6.78 -2.63 5.11
N ILE A 83 -6.55 -1.31 5.13
CA ILE A 83 -5.23 -0.70 5.39
C ILE A 83 -5.28 0.35 6.51
N GLY A 84 -4.13 0.62 7.14
CA GLY A 84 -3.98 1.69 8.13
C GLY A 84 -4.75 1.50 9.44
N ILE A 85 -5.14 0.28 9.79
CA ILE A 85 -5.94 -0.02 10.99
C ILE A 85 -5.05 -0.13 12.24
N ALA A 86 -3.87 -0.73 12.10
CA ALA A 86 -2.94 -0.91 13.20
C ALA A 86 -2.42 0.45 13.71
N PRO A 87 -2.44 0.69 15.03
CA PRO A 87 -2.01 1.97 15.60
C PRO A 87 -0.49 2.14 15.50
N ASN A 88 -0.05 3.38 15.29
CA ASN A 88 1.35 3.82 15.33
C ASN A 88 2.30 3.11 14.35
N ILE A 89 1.79 2.50 13.28
CA ILE A 89 2.62 2.04 12.16
C ILE A 89 2.91 3.26 11.26
N HIS A 90 3.95 4.00 11.61
CA HIS A 90 4.51 5.10 10.82
C HIS A 90 5.90 4.69 10.32
N VAL A 91 5.98 3.66 9.48
CA VAL A 91 7.27 3.22 8.93
C VAL A 91 7.78 4.29 7.95
N SER A 92 9.00 4.78 8.20
CA SER A 92 9.60 5.97 7.58
C SER A 92 10.35 5.70 6.26
N LEU A 93 10.43 4.46 5.78
CA LEU A 93 11.24 4.10 4.62
C LEU A 93 10.47 4.07 3.29
N VAL A 94 9.14 3.91 3.34
CA VAL A 94 8.28 3.78 2.15
C VAL A 94 7.03 4.62 2.32
N VAL A 95 6.54 5.18 1.21
CA VAL A 95 5.23 5.83 1.18
C VAL A 95 4.19 4.76 1.48
N GLN A 96 3.40 5.00 2.51
CA GLN A 96 2.45 4.03 2.99
C GLN A 96 1.26 3.92 2.03
N PRO A 97 0.61 2.74 1.97
CA PRO A 97 -0.64 2.58 1.24
C PRO A 97 -1.71 3.62 1.62
N THR A 98 -1.71 4.07 2.87
CA THR A 98 -2.63 5.09 3.39
C THR A 98 -2.41 6.48 2.79
N GLU A 99 -1.18 6.80 2.38
CA GLU A 99 -0.80 8.09 1.78
C GLU A 99 -1.21 8.16 0.31
N GLY A 100 -1.44 7.02 -0.35
CA GLY A 100 -2.03 6.94 -1.69
C GLY A 100 -3.33 7.75 -1.86
N LYS A 101 -4.06 8.02 -0.76
CA LYS A 101 -5.28 8.84 -0.76
C LYS A 101 -5.07 10.26 -1.29
N TYR A 102 -3.85 10.79 -1.16
CA TYR A 102 -3.52 12.16 -1.59
C TYR A 102 -3.36 12.26 -3.11
N PHE A 103 -3.18 11.14 -3.79
CA PHE A 103 -2.96 11.10 -5.24
C PHE A 103 -4.24 10.87 -6.05
N ILE A 104 -5.38 10.58 -5.39
CA ILE A 104 -6.66 10.39 -6.07
C ILE A 104 -7.31 11.72 -6.44
N GLU A 105 -7.74 11.83 -7.70
CA GLU A 105 -8.43 13.01 -8.22
C GLU A 105 -9.94 13.02 -7.89
N GLN A 106 -10.60 11.86 -7.94
CA GLN A 106 -12.06 11.76 -7.79
C GLN A 106 -12.48 10.99 -6.53
N LYS A 107 -13.23 11.65 -5.65
CA LYS A 107 -13.79 11.05 -4.43
C LYS A 107 -15.22 10.57 -4.70
N THR A 108 -15.35 9.34 -5.19
CA THR A 108 -16.65 8.72 -5.48
C THR A 108 -17.34 8.19 -4.21
N PHE A 109 -18.62 7.80 -4.32
CA PHE A 109 -19.34 7.17 -3.21
C PHE A 109 -18.62 5.92 -2.65
N GLY A 110 -17.96 5.15 -3.51
CA GLY A 110 -17.15 3.99 -3.12
C GLY A 110 -15.99 4.37 -2.18
N TYR A 111 -15.34 5.51 -2.43
CA TYR A 111 -14.30 6.05 -1.54
C TYR A 111 -14.86 6.36 -0.15
N TYR A 112 -15.99 7.07 -0.04
CA TYR A 112 -16.58 7.42 1.26
C TYR A 112 -17.03 6.18 2.03
N LYS A 113 -17.66 5.22 1.36
CA LYS A 113 -18.03 3.93 1.96
C LYS A 113 -16.80 3.19 2.50
N TYR A 114 -15.71 3.19 1.73
CA TYR A 114 -14.45 2.58 2.14
C TYR A 114 -13.83 3.28 3.35
N GLN A 115 -13.79 4.62 3.37
CA GLN A 115 -13.32 5.39 4.53
C GLN A 115 -14.14 5.13 5.79
N LEU A 116 -15.47 5.08 5.67
CA LEU A 116 -16.36 4.77 6.78
C LEU A 116 -16.05 3.38 7.34
N LYS A 117 -15.91 2.37 6.47
CA LYS A 117 -15.50 1.02 6.86
C LYS A 117 -14.16 1.02 7.61
N LEU A 118 -13.14 1.69 7.07
CA LEU A 118 -11.83 1.79 7.73
C LEU A 118 -11.93 2.48 9.10
N SER A 119 -12.75 3.52 9.22
CA SER A 119 -12.98 4.22 10.49
C SER A 119 -13.63 3.31 11.54
N LEU A 120 -14.67 2.56 11.16
CA LEU A 120 -15.31 1.58 12.02
C LEU A 120 -14.34 0.46 12.44
N LEU A 121 -13.55 -0.06 11.49
CA LEU A 121 -12.52 -1.04 11.80
C LEU A 121 -11.48 -0.47 12.76
N LYS A 122 -10.99 0.75 12.56
CA LYS A 122 -10.08 1.40 13.51
C LYS A 122 -10.70 1.50 14.90
N MET A 123 -11.96 1.89 15.01
CA MET A 123 -12.66 1.99 16.29
C MET A 123 -12.72 0.64 17.02
N ILE A 124 -13.09 -0.43 16.32
CA ILE A 124 -13.22 -1.78 16.88
C ILE A 124 -11.86 -2.38 17.23
N TYR A 125 -10.87 -2.25 16.35
CA TYR A 125 -9.58 -2.93 16.50
C TYR A 125 -8.59 -2.16 17.39
N ARG A 126 -8.75 -0.85 17.61
CA ARG A 126 -7.93 -0.05 18.54
C ARG A 126 -7.83 -0.64 19.96
N PRO A 127 -8.94 -0.97 20.65
CA PRO A 127 -8.85 -1.57 21.98
C PRO A 127 -8.18 -2.96 21.95
N LEU A 128 -8.45 -3.77 20.92
CA LEU A 128 -7.82 -5.09 20.75
C LEU A 128 -6.29 -4.97 20.59
N PHE A 129 -5.83 -4.04 19.75
CA PHE A 129 -4.40 -3.78 19.60
C PHE A 129 -3.77 -3.27 20.89
N ARG A 130 -4.45 -2.36 21.61
CA ARG A 130 -3.96 -1.86 22.91
C ARG A 130 -3.75 -2.99 23.92
N LEU A 131 -4.73 -3.88 24.07
CA LEU A 131 -4.63 -5.04 24.96
C LEU A 131 -3.51 -6.01 24.54
N LYS A 132 -3.36 -6.26 23.24
CA LYS A 132 -2.34 -7.18 22.71
C LYS A 132 -0.91 -6.64 22.83
N ILE A 133 -0.72 -5.33 22.63
CA ILE A 133 0.58 -4.67 22.80
C ILE A 133 0.97 -4.62 24.28
N MET A 134 0.02 -4.34 25.18
CA MET A 134 0.26 -4.34 26.64
C MET A 134 0.65 -5.73 27.18
N ARG A 135 0.13 -6.82 26.61
CA ARG A 135 0.50 -8.20 26.98
C ARG A 135 1.89 -8.64 26.52
N ARG A 136 2.57 -7.84 25.69
CA ARG A 136 3.91 -8.15 25.15
C ARG A 136 5.01 -7.28 25.78
N LYS A 137 4.67 -6.46 26.76
CA LYS A 137 5.62 -5.81 27.67
C LYS A 137 5.66 -6.59 28.97
#